data_AF-A0A4D6WZU6-F1
#
_entry.id   AF-A0A4D6WZU6-F1
#
_cell.length_a   1.000
_cell.length_b   1.000
_cell.length_c   1.000
_cell.angle_alpha   90.00
_cell.angle_beta   90.00
_cell.angle_gamma   90.00
#
_symmetry.space_group_name_H-M   'P 1'
#
loop_
_entity.id
_entity.type
_entity.pdbx_description
1 polymer ?
#
loop_
_entity_poly.entity_id
_entity_poly.type
_entity_poly.pdbx_seq_one_letter_code
_entity_poly.pdbx_strand_id
1 'polypeptide(L)'
;MIALNNDLWMFRLYILGIILFLLFICLILSINLFNEIYLFVLINSNFKSLQMHFLKNEYINELINQTIKKKQWLISIAILELCEEQGALKNEEIYQGLGFCYEQLYHVNIAEYYYYKVLNKNNVGILYGLLNIYHKLNRQKDVSSLCYTILKLDPDNNFVKQYMANEV
;
A
#
# COMPACT_ATOMS: atom_id res chain seq x y z
N MET A 1 -31.46 -2.33 -49.78
CA MET A 1 -31.72 -3.14 -48.57
C MET A 1 -30.57 -4.07 -48.20
N ILE A 2 -29.76 -4.56 -49.16
CA ILE A 2 -28.63 -5.47 -48.90
C ILE A 2 -27.44 -4.76 -48.21
N ALA A 3 -27.17 -3.49 -48.54
CA ALA A 3 -26.06 -2.72 -47.95
C ALA A 3 -26.19 -2.52 -46.43
N LEU A 4 -27.41 -2.26 -45.93
CA LEU A 4 -27.67 -2.05 -44.50
C LEU A 4 -27.38 -3.29 -43.63
N ASN A 5 -27.42 -4.48 -44.23
CA ASN A 5 -27.21 -5.74 -43.53
C ASN A 5 -25.71 -6.01 -43.30
N ASN A 6 -24.84 -5.55 -44.21
CA ASN A 6 -23.39 -5.71 -44.08
C ASN A 6 -22.81 -4.83 -42.97
N ASP A 7 -23.32 -3.60 -42.82
CA ASP A 7 -22.87 -2.69 -41.76
C ASP A 7 -23.22 -3.21 -40.37
N LEU A 8 -24.40 -3.83 -40.21
CA LEU A 8 -24.82 -4.49 -38.97
C LEU A 8 -23.94 -5.70 -38.65
N TRP A 9 -23.54 -6.48 -39.65
CA TRP A 9 -22.65 -7.62 -39.47
C TRP A 9 -21.24 -7.19 -39.03
N MET A 10 -20.70 -6.14 -39.65
CA MET A 10 -19.40 -5.58 -39.28
C MET A 10 -19.40 -5.03 -37.85
N PHE A 11 -20.47 -4.34 -37.45
CA PHE A 11 -20.64 -3.85 -36.09
C PHE A 11 -20.70 -4.99 -35.06
N ARG A 12 -21.43 -6.07 -35.37
CA ARG A 12 -21.50 -7.26 -34.49
C ARG A 12 -20.15 -7.94 -34.34
N LEU A 13 -19.39 -8.10 -35.42
CA LEU A 13 -18.03 -8.66 -35.37
C LEU A 13 -17.09 -7.80 -34.53
N TYR A 14 -17.20 -6.48 -34.63
CA TYR A 14 -16.41 -5.55 -33.83
C TYR A 14 -16.71 -5.66 -32.33
N ILE A 15 -18.00 -5.68 -31.94
CA ILE A 15 -18.41 -5.90 -30.55
C ILE A 15 -17.89 -7.24 -30.04
N LEU A 16 -18.02 -8.31 -30.84
CA LEU A 16 -17.56 -9.63 -30.45
C LEU A 16 -16.04 -9.67 -30.24
N GLY A 17 -15.28 -8.98 -31.09
CA GLY A 17 -13.83 -8.80 -30.92
C GLY A 17 -13.48 -8.08 -29.61
N ILE A 18 -14.18 -6.99 -29.28
CA ILE A 18 -13.99 -6.27 -28.01
C ILE A 18 -14.30 -7.16 -26.81
N ILE A 19 -15.41 -7.91 -26.86
CA ILE A 19 -15.80 -8.80 -25.76
C ILE A 19 -14.75 -9.89 -25.54
N LEU A 20 -14.24 -10.51 -26.61
CA LEU A 20 -13.18 -11.51 -26.50
C LEU A 20 -11.89 -10.93 -25.93
N PHE A 21 -11.52 -9.72 -26.36
CA PHE A 21 -10.34 -9.03 -25.85
C PHE A 21 -10.47 -8.67 -24.36
N LEU A 22 -11.64 -8.14 -23.94
CA LEU A 22 -11.91 -7.89 -22.53
C LEU A 22 -11.88 -9.17 -21.71
N LEU A 23 -12.47 -10.26 -22.23
CA LEU A 23 -12.48 -11.55 -21.56
C LEU A 23 -11.05 -12.07 -21.33
N PHE A 24 -10.16 -11.90 -22.32
CA PHE A 24 -8.75 -12.24 -22.18
C PHE A 24 -8.05 -11.42 -21.09
N ILE A 25 -8.28 -10.11 -21.03
CA ILE A 25 -7.74 -9.25 -19.96
C ILE A 25 -8.29 -9.69 -18.59
N CYS A 26 -9.59 -9.96 -18.48
CA CYS A 26 -10.21 -10.44 -17.26
C CYS A 26 -9.61 -11.77 -16.79
N LEU A 27 -9.31 -12.69 -17.70
CA LEU A 27 -8.66 -13.95 -17.35
C LEU A 27 -7.24 -13.73 -16.81
N ILE A 28 -6.44 -12.86 -17.45
CA ILE A 28 -5.08 -12.54 -16.96
C ILE A 28 -5.13 -11.93 -15.56
N LEU A 29 -6.01 -10.95 -15.35
CA LEU A 29 -6.22 -10.34 -14.03
C LEU A 29 -6.65 -11.38 -13.00
N SER A 30 -7.55 -12.29 -13.38
CA SER A 30 -8.05 -13.35 -12.48
C SER A 30 -6.94 -14.31 -12.06
N ILE A 31 -6.02 -14.69 -12.96
CA ILE A 31 -4.89 -15.58 -12.64
C ILE A 31 -3.94 -14.91 -11.65
N ASN A 32 -3.60 -13.64 -11.87
CA ASN A 32 -2.72 -12.90 -10.96
C ASN A 32 -3.36 -12.76 -9.57
N LEU A 33 -4.64 -12.39 -9.52
CA LEU A 33 -5.38 -12.34 -8.25
C LEU A 33 -5.47 -13.72 -7.60
N PHE A 34 -5.69 -14.78 -8.37
CA PHE A 34 -5.75 -16.14 -7.84
C PHE A 34 -4.42 -16.58 -7.24
N ASN A 35 -3.29 -16.25 -7.87
CA ASN A 35 -1.96 -16.56 -7.33
C ASN A 35 -1.68 -15.80 -6.02
N GLU A 36 -2.06 -14.53 -5.95
CA GLU A 36 -1.93 -13.73 -4.72
C GLU A 36 -2.85 -14.27 -3.60
N ILE A 37 -4.10 -14.62 -3.91
CA ILE A 37 -5.02 -15.26 -2.96
C ILE A 37 -4.49 -16.64 -2.54
N TYR A 38 -3.92 -17.41 -3.46
CA TYR A 38 -3.34 -18.71 -3.16
C TYR A 38 -2.15 -18.59 -2.20
N LEU A 39 -1.24 -17.63 -2.45
CA LEU A 39 -0.14 -17.32 -1.52
C LEU A 39 -0.67 -16.84 -0.18
N PHE A 40 -1.70 -16.00 -0.16
CA PHE A 40 -2.34 -15.54 1.07
C PHE A 40 -2.95 -16.70 1.86
N VAL A 41 -3.70 -17.59 1.20
CA VAL A 41 -4.27 -18.80 1.81
C VAL A 41 -3.16 -19.71 2.31
N LEU A 42 -2.07 -19.88 1.57
CA LEU A 42 -0.92 -20.68 1.97
C LEU A 42 -0.23 -20.10 3.22
N ILE A 43 -0.02 -18.78 3.25
CA ILE A 43 0.53 -18.07 4.40
C ILE A 43 -0.41 -18.25 5.58
N ASN A 44 -1.72 -18.00 5.41
CA ASN A 44 -2.71 -18.06 6.47
C ASN A 44 -2.95 -19.49 6.99
N SER A 45 -2.99 -20.50 6.11
CA SER A 45 -3.12 -21.90 6.52
C SER A 45 -1.90 -22.38 7.28
N ASN A 46 -0.70 -22.00 6.81
CA ASN A 46 0.52 -22.28 7.52
C ASN A 46 0.53 -21.53 8.85
N PHE A 47 0.16 -20.24 8.90
CA PHE A 47 0.07 -19.47 10.13
C PHE A 47 -0.94 -20.03 11.14
N LYS A 48 -2.08 -20.54 10.69
CA LYS A 48 -3.10 -21.13 11.57
C LYS A 48 -2.64 -22.47 12.16
N SER A 49 -1.81 -23.22 11.44
CA SER A 49 -1.15 -24.43 11.94
C SER A 49 0.10 -24.13 12.77
N LEU A 50 0.80 -23.04 12.45
CA LEU A 50 1.82 -22.40 13.25
C LEU A 50 1.13 -21.61 14.36
N GLN A 51 0.54 -22.34 15.31
CA GLN A 51 0.26 -21.81 16.64
C GLN A 51 1.61 -21.42 17.29
N MET A 52 2.16 -20.31 16.83
CA MET A 52 3.53 -19.89 17.05
C MET A 52 3.54 -18.94 18.23
N HIS A 53 3.57 -19.55 19.40
CA HIS A 53 4.09 -18.91 20.61
C HIS A 53 5.61 -18.56 20.48
N PHE A 54 6.21 -18.71 19.28
CA PHE A 54 7.66 -18.71 19.05
C PHE A 54 8.13 -18.20 17.68
N LEU A 55 7.30 -17.53 16.86
CA LEU A 55 7.88 -16.75 15.75
C LEU A 55 8.54 -15.54 16.40
N LYS A 56 9.87 -15.60 16.57
CA LYS A 56 10.64 -14.43 17.01
C LYS A 56 10.24 -13.27 16.11
N ASN A 57 9.90 -12.13 16.72
CA ASN A 57 9.58 -10.89 16.01
C ASN A 57 10.59 -10.56 14.91
N GLU A 58 11.85 -10.97 15.09
CA GLU A 58 12.92 -10.91 14.09
C GLU A 58 12.55 -11.56 12.74
N TYR A 59 11.98 -12.78 12.73
CA TYR A 59 11.64 -13.48 11.49
C TYR A 59 10.48 -12.79 10.76
N ILE A 60 9.47 -12.36 11.51
CA ILE A 60 8.32 -11.64 10.93
C ILE A 60 8.80 -10.32 10.30
N ASN A 61 9.63 -9.57 11.02
CA ASN A 61 10.22 -8.34 10.51
C ASN A 61 11.08 -8.58 9.27
N GLU A 62 11.86 -9.67 9.24
CA GLU A 62 12.63 -10.04 8.05
C GLU A 62 11.73 -10.37 6.86
N LEU A 63 10.65 -11.13 7.07
CA LEU A 63 9.68 -11.47 6.04
C LEU A 63 8.97 -10.22 5.48
N ILE A 64 8.52 -9.32 6.35
CA ILE A 64 7.92 -8.03 5.95
C ILE A 64 8.94 -7.21 5.14
N ASN A 65 10.18 -7.10 5.62
CA ASN A 65 11.23 -6.38 4.91
C ASN A 65 11.55 -7.00 3.54
N GLN A 66 11.55 -8.32 3.43
CA GLN A 66 11.78 -9.02 2.16
C GLN A 66 10.63 -8.78 1.16
N THR A 67 9.38 -8.85 1.62
CA THR A 67 8.19 -8.58 0.76
C THR A 67 8.14 -7.12 0.30
N ILE A 68 8.46 -6.18 1.20
CA ILE A 68 8.61 -4.75 0.88
C ILE A 68 9.72 -4.52 -0.16
N LYS A 69 10.90 -5.12 0.01
CA LYS A 69 12.02 -5.00 -0.97
C LYS A 69 11.64 -5.55 -2.34
N LYS A 70 10.83 -6.61 -2.38
CA LYS A 70 10.28 -7.20 -3.62
C LYS A 70 9.08 -6.43 -4.18
N LYS A 71 8.63 -5.35 -3.52
CA LYS A 71 7.44 -4.56 -3.88
C LYS A 71 6.14 -5.36 -3.88
N GLN A 72 6.07 -6.41 -3.07
CA GLN A 72 4.89 -7.26 -2.92
C GLN A 72 3.93 -6.64 -1.91
N TRP A 73 3.42 -5.45 -2.22
CA TRP A 73 2.70 -4.59 -1.27
C TRP A 73 1.48 -5.26 -0.65
N LEU A 74 0.68 -5.99 -1.44
CA LEU A 74 -0.51 -6.70 -0.94
C LEU A 74 -0.14 -7.81 0.04
N ILE A 75 0.94 -8.54 -0.23
CA ILE A 75 1.45 -9.58 0.69
C ILE A 75 1.94 -8.92 1.99
N SER A 76 2.68 -7.81 1.88
CA SER A 76 3.13 -7.06 3.06
C SER A 76 1.94 -6.57 3.91
N ILE A 77 0.89 -6.02 3.28
CA ILE A 77 -0.35 -5.61 3.96
C ILE A 77 -0.99 -6.79 4.68
N ALA A 78 -1.19 -7.90 3.97
CA ALA A 78 -1.77 -9.11 4.54
C ALA A 78 -1.01 -9.62 5.78
N ILE A 79 0.32 -9.64 5.72
CA ILE A 79 1.16 -10.06 6.86
C ILE A 79 1.00 -9.08 8.03
N LEU A 80 1.02 -7.77 7.76
CA LEU A 80 0.88 -6.73 8.78
C LEU A 80 -0.49 -6.76 9.47
N GLU A 81 -1.58 -6.93 8.71
CA GLU A 81 -2.94 -7.07 9.25
C GLU A 81 -3.05 -8.35 10.10
N LEU A 82 -2.48 -9.47 9.65
CA LEU A 82 -2.42 -10.69 10.44
C LEU A 82 -1.63 -10.49 11.76
N CYS A 83 -0.55 -9.71 11.72
CA CYS A 83 0.22 -9.36 12.91
C CYS A 83 -0.57 -8.47 13.88
N GLU A 84 -1.46 -7.60 13.37
CA GLU A 84 -2.38 -6.78 14.18
C GLU A 84 -3.36 -7.68 14.92
N GLU A 85 -4.02 -8.59 14.21
CA GLU A 85 -5.02 -9.51 14.77
C GLU A 85 -4.42 -10.42 15.85
N GLN A 86 -3.15 -10.83 15.67
CA GLN A 86 -2.47 -11.73 16.59
C GLN A 86 -1.66 -11.01 17.68
N GLY A 87 -1.52 -9.69 17.62
CA GLY A 87 -0.66 -8.93 18.54
C GLY A 87 0.82 -9.31 18.47
N ALA A 88 1.28 -9.78 17.30
CA ALA A 88 2.63 -10.34 17.12
C ALA A 88 3.73 -9.25 17.06
N LEU A 89 3.36 -8.02 16.67
CA LEU A 89 4.25 -6.88 16.59
C LEU A 89 3.67 -5.68 17.34
N LYS A 90 4.51 -4.67 17.59
CA LYS A 90 4.04 -3.40 18.15
C LYS A 90 3.13 -2.72 17.13
N ASN A 91 2.01 -2.18 17.61
CA ASN A 91 1.07 -1.41 16.78
C ASN A 91 1.75 -0.29 15.98
N GLU A 92 2.83 0.30 16.49
CA GLU A 92 3.65 1.28 15.77
C GLU A 92 4.25 0.73 14.48
N GLU A 93 4.96 -0.39 14.59
CA GLU A 93 5.63 -1.04 13.46
C GLU A 93 4.60 -1.49 12.43
N ILE A 94 3.47 -2.03 12.91
CA ILE A 94 2.36 -2.47 12.08
C ILE A 94 1.75 -1.30 11.30
N TYR A 95 1.30 -0.25 11.99
CA TYR A 95 0.60 0.85 11.34
C TYR A 95 1.54 1.74 10.49
N GLN A 96 2.81 1.88 10.88
CA GLN A 96 3.82 2.51 10.03
C GLN A 96 4.02 1.72 8.73
N GLY A 97 4.12 0.39 8.83
CA GLY A 97 4.24 -0.51 7.68
C GLY A 97 3.01 -0.46 6.77
N LEU A 98 1.81 -0.47 7.35
CA LEU A 98 0.55 -0.38 6.59
C LEU A 98 0.43 0.97 5.88
N GLY A 99 0.71 2.07 6.59
CA GLY A 99 0.75 3.41 6.00
C GLY A 99 1.69 3.46 4.80
N PHE A 100 2.90 2.91 4.94
CA PHE A 100 3.87 2.85 3.85
C PHE A 100 3.37 2.01 2.66
N CYS A 101 2.83 0.82 2.90
CA CYS A 101 2.36 -0.05 1.81
C CYS A 101 1.18 0.56 1.04
N TYR A 102 0.20 1.14 1.73
CA TYR A 102 -0.92 1.84 1.09
C TYR A 102 -0.46 3.08 0.33
N GLU A 103 0.57 3.77 0.80
CA GLU A 103 1.17 4.89 0.09
C GLU A 103 1.80 4.45 -1.24
N GLN A 104 2.51 3.32 -1.27
CA GLN A 104 3.11 2.76 -2.50
C GLN A 104 2.05 2.30 -3.51
N LEU A 105 0.85 1.97 -3.04
CA LEU A 105 -0.31 1.64 -3.88
C LEU A 105 -1.15 2.86 -4.28
N TYR A 106 -0.68 4.09 -3.99
CA TYR A 106 -1.40 5.34 -4.27
C TYR A 106 -2.75 5.47 -3.54
N HIS A 107 -2.98 4.70 -2.48
CA HIS A 107 -4.16 4.79 -1.62
C HIS A 107 -3.92 5.82 -0.50
N VAL A 108 -3.74 7.08 -0.89
CA VAL A 108 -3.24 8.17 -0.02
C VAL A 108 -4.10 8.38 1.23
N ASN A 109 -5.43 8.33 1.12
CA ASN A 109 -6.33 8.51 2.26
C ASN A 109 -6.24 7.35 3.27
N ILE A 110 -6.02 6.12 2.79
CA ILE A 110 -5.87 4.94 3.64
C ILE A 110 -4.51 4.99 4.34
N ALA A 111 -3.47 5.39 3.60
CA ALA A 111 -2.15 5.61 4.17
C ALA A 111 -2.19 6.69 5.28
N GLU A 112 -2.89 7.81 5.05
CA GLU A 112 -3.09 8.88 6.04
C GLU A 112 -3.71 8.33 7.32
N TYR A 113 -4.78 7.54 7.20
CA TYR A 113 -5.47 6.92 8.32
C TYR A 113 -4.53 6.07 9.19
N TYR A 114 -3.71 5.22 8.58
CA TYR A 114 -2.79 4.36 9.35
C TYR A 114 -1.67 5.15 10.02
N TYR A 115 -1.10 6.15 9.37
CA TYR A 115 -0.12 7.00 10.03
C TYR A 115 -0.73 7.80 11.19
N TYR A 116 -1.98 8.25 11.06
CA TYR A 116 -2.67 9.00 12.11
C TYR A 116 -2.93 8.15 13.36
N LYS A 117 -3.17 6.84 13.22
CA LYS A 117 -3.32 5.91 14.36
C LYS A 117 -2.12 5.90 15.31
N VAL A 118 -0.93 6.28 14.84
CA VAL A 118 0.34 6.21 15.59
C VAL A 118 1.04 7.56 15.74
N LEU A 119 0.38 8.64 15.34
CA LEU A 119 0.94 10.00 15.31
C LEU A 119 1.46 10.48 16.68
N ASN A 120 0.89 10.00 17.78
CA ASN A 120 1.20 10.47 19.12
C ASN A 120 2.62 10.12 19.65
N LYS A 121 3.43 9.39 18.89
CA LYS A 121 4.66 8.78 19.41
C LYS A 121 5.97 9.45 18.99
N ASN A 122 5.94 10.67 18.45
CA ASN A 122 7.13 11.42 18.01
C ASN A 122 8.08 10.60 17.11
N ASN A 123 7.55 9.61 16.41
CA ASN A 123 8.33 8.77 15.52
C ASN A 123 8.52 9.52 14.20
N VAL A 124 9.76 9.92 13.94
CA VAL A 124 10.17 10.68 12.76
C VAL A 124 9.74 9.98 11.46
N GLY A 125 9.76 8.65 11.41
CA GLY A 125 9.32 7.88 10.23
C GLY A 125 7.83 8.07 9.91
N ILE A 126 6.98 8.16 10.93
CA ILE A 126 5.54 8.43 10.76
C ILE A 126 5.31 9.87 10.29
N LEU A 127 6.05 10.83 10.85
CA LEU A 127 5.98 12.23 10.43
C LEU A 127 6.41 12.40 8.97
N TYR A 128 7.44 11.68 8.51
CA TYR A 128 7.82 11.69 7.11
C TYR A 128 6.77 11.09 6.18
N GLY A 129 6.16 9.98 6.58
CA GLY A 129 5.05 9.38 5.83
C GLY A 129 3.90 10.37 5.64
N LEU A 130 3.49 11.05 6.72
CA LEU A 130 2.45 12.08 6.66
C LEU A 130 2.85 13.30 5.84
N LEU A 131 4.10 13.76 5.96
CA LEU A 131 4.61 14.88 5.16
C LEU A 131 4.48 14.58 3.67
N ASN A 132 4.87 13.38 3.23
CA ASN A 132 4.78 12.99 1.83
C ASN A 132 3.31 12.90 1.36
N ILE A 133 2.42 12.40 2.22
CA ILE A 133 0.98 12.36 1.94
C ILE A 133 0.40 13.76 1.81
N TYR A 134 0.70 14.68 2.73
CA TYR A 134 0.17 16.04 2.68
C TYR A 134 0.70 16.84 1.50
N HIS A 135 1.94 16.60 1.10
CA HIS A 135 2.48 17.12 -0.15
C HIS A 135 1.66 16.61 -1.35
N LYS A 136 1.44 15.29 -1.46
CA LYS A 136 0.62 14.68 -2.53
C LYS A 136 -0.82 15.19 -2.57
N LEU A 137 -1.38 15.59 -1.42
CA LEU A 137 -2.73 16.14 -1.29
C LEU A 137 -2.79 17.67 -1.43
N ASN A 138 -1.68 18.35 -1.73
CA ASN A 138 -1.58 19.82 -1.79
C ASN A 138 -2.06 20.53 -0.50
N ARG A 139 -1.90 19.91 0.67
CA ARG A 139 -2.30 20.50 1.97
C ARG A 139 -1.15 21.29 2.60
N GLN A 140 -0.75 22.40 1.98
CA GLN A 140 0.45 23.16 2.37
C GLN A 140 0.47 23.65 3.84
N LYS A 141 -0.70 23.98 4.41
CA LYS A 141 -0.79 24.38 5.83
C LYS A 141 -0.35 23.24 6.76
N ASP A 142 -0.79 22.02 6.45
CA ASP A 142 -0.48 20.83 7.25
C ASP A 142 0.99 20.44 7.08
N VAL A 143 1.51 20.51 5.84
CA VAL A 143 2.94 20.34 5.53
C VAL A 143 3.81 21.25 6.39
N SER A 144 3.51 22.55 6.42
CA SER A 144 4.28 23.53 7.18
C SER A 144 4.33 23.16 8.68
N SER A 145 3.17 22.81 9.26
CA SER A 145 3.07 22.42 10.68
C SER A 145 3.88 21.16 11.01
N LEU A 146 3.90 20.19 10.10
CA LEU A 146 4.65 18.94 10.23
C LEU A 146 6.16 19.19 10.14
N CYS A 147 6.61 20.02 9.21
CA CYS A 147 8.01 20.40 9.10
C CYS A 147 8.52 21.06 10.39
N TYR A 148 7.75 21.98 10.99
CA TYR A 148 8.11 22.55 12.30
C TYR A 148 8.18 21.49 13.40
N THR A 149 7.27 20.53 13.39
CA THR A 149 7.27 19.43 14.37
C THR A 149 8.50 18.54 14.21
N ILE A 150 8.89 18.22 12.97
CA ILE A 150 10.10 17.44 12.68
C ILE A 150 11.36 18.22 13.12
N LEU A 151 11.48 19.50 12.79
CA LEU A 151 12.62 20.33 13.20
C LEU A 151 12.72 20.52 14.72
N LYS A 152 11.59 20.46 15.44
CA LYS A 152 11.60 20.49 16.90
C LYS A 152 12.17 19.20 17.50
N LEU A 153 11.97 18.07 16.84
CA LEU A 153 12.49 16.76 17.26
C LEU A 153 13.94 16.55 16.79
N ASP A 154 14.27 17.03 15.60
CA ASP A 154 15.56 16.92 14.94
C ASP A 154 15.93 18.25 14.27
N PRO A 155 16.60 19.17 14.99
CA PRO A 155 16.94 20.49 14.48
C PRO A 155 17.93 20.48 13.30
N ASP A 156 18.69 19.40 13.15
CA ASP A 156 19.72 19.26 12.11
C ASP A 156 19.21 18.54 10.86
N ASN A 157 17.90 18.36 10.76
CA ASN A 157 17.25 17.69 9.66
C ASN A 157 17.36 18.47 8.34
N ASN A 158 18.40 18.14 7.55
CA ASN A 158 18.67 18.80 6.27
C ASN A 158 17.56 18.59 5.24
N PHE A 159 16.86 17.45 5.28
CA PHE A 159 15.76 17.18 4.36
C PHE A 159 14.64 18.20 4.55
N VAL A 160 14.18 18.42 5.78
CA VAL A 160 13.09 19.38 6.06
C VAL A 160 13.53 20.82 5.77
N LYS A 161 14.79 21.17 6.07
CA LYS A 161 15.34 22.50 5.74
C LYS A 161 15.32 22.77 4.24
N GLN A 162 15.77 21.81 3.42
CA GLN A 162 15.73 21.93 1.96
C GLN A 162 14.30 21.94 1.43
N TYR A 163 13.44 21.10 2.00
CA TYR A 163 12.03 21.03 1.64
C TYR A 163 11.32 22.38 1.83
N MET A 164 11.51 23.02 2.99
CA MET A 164 10.97 24.36 3.26
C MET A 164 11.59 25.47 2.38
N ALA A 165 12.86 25.34 1.98
CA ALA A 165 13.52 26.32 1.13
C ALA A 165 13.05 26.30 -0.34
N ASN A 166 12.52 25.17 -0.81
CA ASN A 166 12.05 24.99 -2.19
C ASN A 166 10.55 25.30 -2.39
N GLU A 167 9.78 25.45 -1.31
CA GLU A 167 8.34 25.81 -1.35
C GLU A 167 8.07 27.33 -1.19
N VAL A 168 9.12 28.16 -1.01
CA VAL A 168 9.08 29.64 -1.00
C VAL A 168 9.44 30.19 -2.39
#